data_AF-A0A348P423-F1
#
_entry.id   AF-A0A348P423-F1
#
_cell.length_a   1.000
_cell.length_b   1.000
_cell.length_c   1.000
_cell.angle_alpha   90.00
_cell.angle_beta   90.00
_cell.angle_gamma   90.00
#
_symmetry.space_group_name_H-M   'P 1'
#
loop_
_entity.id
_entity.type
_entity.pdbx_description
1 polymer ?
#
loop_
_entity_poly.entity_id
_entity_poly.type
_entity_poly.pdbx_seq_one_letter_code
_entity_poly.pdbx_strand_id
1 'polypeptide(L)'
;MSETIFGAVFLLLVFIGTITIAYAIMFKLLVPKRKYDYYIVLPSNTCSEELTKAVYAAKTKIDLLGDSGYGKVIVVDMGMTQAQKLSCLNICRQTNGIYLIESEQIKELF
;
A
#
# COMPACT_ATOMS: atom_id res chain seq x y z
N MET A 1 1.19 4.77 -55.38
CA MET A 1 0.14 4.91 -54.33
C MET A 1 0.26 3.83 -53.25
N SER A 2 0.45 2.55 -53.60
CA SER A 2 0.64 1.45 -52.63
C SER A 2 1.90 1.59 -51.77
N GLU A 3 3.03 2.01 -52.34
CA GLU A 3 4.29 2.18 -51.61
C GLU A 3 4.23 3.29 -50.55
N THR A 4 3.51 4.36 -50.84
CA THR A 4 3.28 5.47 -49.91
C THR A 4 2.40 5.05 -48.74
N ILE A 5 1.40 4.20 -49.01
CA ILE A 5 0.53 3.61 -47.97
C ILE A 5 1.33 2.65 -47.09
N PHE A 6 2.17 1.81 -47.70
CA PHE A 6 3.03 0.88 -46.96
C PHE A 6 4.04 1.61 -46.07
N GLY A 7 4.66 2.67 -46.59
CA GLY A 7 5.56 3.53 -45.82
C GLY A 7 4.87 4.23 -44.65
N ALA A 8 3.65 4.72 -44.86
CA ALA A 8 2.86 5.38 -43.81
C ALA A 8 2.46 4.40 -42.69
N VAL A 9 2.02 3.19 -43.05
CA VAL A 9 1.66 2.14 -42.08
C VAL A 9 2.87 1.70 -41.27
N PHE A 10 4.03 1.54 -41.92
CA PHE A 10 5.27 1.16 -41.25
C PHE A 10 5.72 2.22 -40.23
N LEU A 11 5.69 3.50 -40.63
CA LEU A 11 6.00 4.62 -39.73
C LEU A 11 5.08 4.65 -38.51
N LEU A 12 3.78 4.46 -38.71
CA LEU A 12 2.79 4.44 -37.63
C LEU A 12 3.05 3.30 -36.64
N LEU A 13 3.40 2.11 -37.13
CA LEU A 13 3.70 0.94 -36.31
C LEU A 13 5.00 1.15 -35.49
N VAL A 14 6.01 1.76 -36.11
CA VAL A 14 7.25 2.14 -35.41
C VAL A 14 6.97 3.16 -34.31
N PHE A 15 6.14 4.18 -34.57
CA PHE A 15 5.76 5.17 -33.55
C PHE A 15 4.98 4.56 -32.39
N ILE A 16 4.02 3.67 -32.66
CA ILE A 16 3.28 2.97 -31.61
C ILE A 16 4.25 2.11 -30.77
N GLY A 17 5.15 1.39 -31.43
CA GLY A 17 6.15 0.56 -30.78
C GLY A 17 7.10 1.35 -29.88
N THR A 18 7.63 2.47 -30.35
CA THR A 18 8.52 3.33 -29.55
C THR A 18 7.80 3.93 -28.35
N ILE A 19 6.55 4.37 -28.53
CA ILE A 19 5.70 4.88 -27.44
C ILE A 19 5.45 3.78 -26.41
N THR A 20 5.07 2.57 -26.82
CA THR A 20 4.82 1.46 -25.88
C THR A 20 6.07 1.07 -25.10
N ILE A 21 7.23 1.02 -25.75
CA ILE A 21 8.51 0.72 -25.08
C ILE A 21 8.86 1.83 -24.08
N ALA A 22 8.72 3.10 -24.48
CA ALA A 22 8.97 4.24 -23.59
C ALA A 22 8.06 4.21 -22.36
N TYR A 23 6.76 3.93 -22.55
CA TYR A 23 5.81 3.73 -21.44
C TYR A 23 6.19 2.55 -20.56
N ALA A 24 6.59 1.42 -21.14
CA ALA A 24 7.00 0.23 -20.37
C ALA A 24 8.25 0.51 -19.52
N ILE A 25 9.23 1.24 -20.06
CA ILE A 25 10.44 1.66 -19.33
C ILE A 25 10.08 2.63 -18.22
N MET A 26 9.26 3.64 -18.50
CA MET A 26 8.77 4.56 -17.46
C MET A 26 8.02 3.81 -16.37
N PHE A 27 7.11 2.91 -16.73
CA PHE A 27 6.37 2.11 -15.74
C PHE A 27 7.31 1.27 -14.89
N LYS A 28 8.31 0.63 -15.48
CA LYS A 28 9.30 -0.18 -14.75
C LYS A 28 10.25 0.65 -13.87
N LEU A 29 10.49 1.92 -14.22
CA LEU A 29 11.28 2.87 -13.41
C LEU A 29 10.44 3.53 -12.30
N LEU A 30 9.20 3.88 -12.58
CA LEU A 30 8.28 4.48 -11.62
C LEU A 30 7.80 3.46 -10.58
N VAL A 31 7.68 2.18 -10.94
CA VAL A 31 7.39 1.13 -9.96
C VAL A 31 8.63 0.96 -9.09
N PRO A 32 8.61 1.40 -7.82
CA PRO A 32 9.77 1.27 -6.97
C PRO A 32 10.06 -0.22 -6.79
N LYS A 33 11.34 -0.63 -6.86
CA LYS A 33 11.77 -1.99 -6.50
C LYS A 33 11.55 -2.18 -4.98
N ARG A 34 10.31 -2.47 -4.61
CA ARG A 34 9.87 -2.67 -3.23
C ARG A 34 10.29 -4.03 -2.75
N LYS A 35 11.25 -4.04 -1.83
CA LYS A 35 11.95 -5.24 -1.39
C LYS A 35 11.74 -5.59 0.08
N TYR A 36 11.09 -4.73 0.86
CA TYR A 36 10.99 -4.93 2.30
C TYR A 36 9.58 -4.58 2.78
N ASP A 37 8.90 -5.56 3.37
CA ASP A 37 7.72 -5.34 4.20
C ASP A 37 8.15 -4.48 5.39
N TYR A 38 7.43 -3.39 5.64
CA TYR A 38 7.68 -2.53 6.80
C TYR A 38 6.42 -2.37 7.62
N TYR A 39 6.60 -2.33 8.94
CA TYR A 39 5.52 -2.34 9.91
C TYR A 39 5.48 -1.02 10.66
N ILE A 40 4.34 -0.33 10.61
CA ILE A 40 4.09 0.86 11.42
C ILE A 40 3.42 0.40 12.70
N VAL A 41 4.14 0.44 13.81
CA VAL A 41 3.64 0.02 15.12
C VAL A 41 3.06 1.23 15.86
N LEU A 42 1.77 1.17 16.21
CA LEU A 42 1.10 2.15 17.05
C LEU A 42 0.73 1.52 18.41
N PRO A 43 1.45 1.85 19.50
CA PRO A 43 1.03 1.44 20.84
C PRO A 43 -0.20 2.22 21.27
N SER A 44 -1.21 1.54 21.79
CA SER A 44 -2.34 2.23 22.39
C SER A 44 -2.92 1.54 23.62
N ASN A 45 -3.24 2.37 24.61
CA ASN A 45 -3.90 1.98 25.84
C ASN A 45 -5.44 2.10 25.74
N THR A 46 -5.95 2.84 24.76
CA THR A 46 -7.39 3.06 24.53
C THR A 46 -7.69 3.17 23.04
N CYS A 47 -8.81 2.61 22.58
CA CYS A 47 -9.27 2.81 21.20
C CYS A 47 -10.01 4.15 21.10
N SER A 48 -9.26 5.26 21.13
CA SER A 48 -9.78 6.63 20.99
C SER A 48 -9.97 7.01 19.51
N GLU A 49 -10.79 8.03 19.22
CA GLU A 49 -10.91 8.57 17.86
C GLU A 49 -9.58 9.08 17.27
N GLU A 50 -8.64 9.48 18.13
CA GLU A 50 -7.31 9.91 17.68
C GLU A 50 -6.48 8.74 17.17
N LEU A 51 -6.57 7.58 17.82
CA LEU A 51 -5.90 6.37 17.36
C LEU A 51 -6.46 5.94 16.01
N THR A 52 -7.79 5.95 15.85
CA THR A 52 -8.41 5.56 14.58
C THR A 52 -7.99 6.51 13.46
N LYS A 53 -7.98 7.82 13.70
CA LYS A 53 -7.46 8.84 12.76
C LYS A 53 -5.98 8.60 12.44
N ALA A 54 -5.14 8.29 13.43
CA ALA A 54 -3.72 8.03 13.22
C ALA A 54 -3.49 6.76 12.37
N VAL A 55 -4.25 5.70 12.64
CA VAL A 55 -4.21 4.44 11.88
C VAL A 55 -4.66 4.66 10.43
N TYR A 56 -5.77 5.38 10.22
CA TYR A 56 -6.22 5.75 8.87
C TYR A 56 -5.21 6.65 8.16
N ALA A 57 -4.64 7.64 8.85
CA ALA A 57 -3.62 8.51 8.27
C ALA A 57 -2.35 7.73 7.88
N ALA A 58 -1.91 6.78 8.71
CA ALA A 58 -0.80 5.90 8.40
C ALA A 58 -1.10 5.03 7.17
N LYS A 59 -2.30 4.44 7.10
CA LYS A 59 -2.72 3.64 5.95
C LYS A 59 -2.84 4.47 4.67
N THR A 60 -3.47 5.64 4.71
CA THR A 60 -3.57 6.55 3.58
C THR A 60 -2.18 6.99 3.09
N LYS A 61 -1.22 7.23 4.00
CA LYS A 61 0.17 7.51 3.59
C LYS A 61 0.81 6.34 2.87
N ILE A 62 0.63 5.11 3.35
CA ILE A 62 1.13 3.89 2.68
C ILE A 62 0.50 3.76 1.29
N ASP A 63 -0.81 3.95 1.18
CA ASP A 63 -1.53 3.82 -0.08
C ASP A 63 -1.15 4.93 -1.08
N LEU A 64 -0.93 6.17 -0.60
CA LEU A 64 -0.44 7.29 -1.41
C LEU A 64 0.98 7.09 -1.92
N LEU A 65 1.85 6.49 -1.10
CA LEU A 65 3.18 6.08 -1.55
C LEU A 65 3.08 4.97 -2.60
N GLY A 66 1.94 4.28 -2.69
CA GLY A 66 1.70 3.09 -3.51
C GLY A 66 2.13 1.79 -2.83
N ASP A 67 2.56 1.84 -1.57
CA ASP A 67 3.16 0.74 -0.81
C ASP A 67 2.10 -0.18 -0.18
N SER A 68 0.89 -0.16 -0.73
CA SER A 68 -0.30 -0.83 -0.18
C SER A 68 -0.13 -2.34 0.06
N GLY A 69 0.80 -2.99 -0.66
CA GLY A 69 1.16 -4.40 -0.50
C GLY A 69 2.28 -4.70 0.50
N TYR A 70 3.08 -3.71 0.90
CA TYR A 70 4.30 -3.90 1.71
C TYR A 70 4.21 -3.23 3.08
N GLY A 71 3.54 -2.08 3.15
CA GLY A 71 3.31 -1.36 4.39
C GLY A 71 2.13 -1.96 5.15
N LYS A 72 2.41 -2.53 6.32
CA LYS A 72 1.38 -3.03 7.26
C LYS A 72 1.33 -2.14 8.49
N VAL A 73 0.13 -1.83 8.96
CA VAL A 73 -0.07 -1.08 10.19
C VAL A 73 -0.40 -2.07 11.30
N ILE A 74 0.37 -2.03 12.39
CA ILE A 74 0.18 -2.88 13.55
C ILE A 74 -0.24 -1.99 14.71
N VAL A 75 -1.44 -2.23 15.23
CA VAL A 75 -1.94 -1.63 16.46
C VAL A 75 -1.63 -2.59 17.59
N VAL A 76 -0.96 -2.08 18.63
CA VAL A 76 -0.58 -2.85 19.80
C VAL A 76 -1.54 -2.55 20.94
N ASP A 77 -2.14 -3.60 21.49
CA ASP A 77 -2.94 -3.55 22.70
C ASP A 77 -2.04 -3.49 23.95
N MET A 78 -2.03 -2.34 24.63
CA MET A 78 -1.30 -2.10 25.89
C MET A 78 -2.19 -2.20 27.15
N GLY A 79 -3.45 -2.60 27.02
CA GLY A 79 -4.39 -2.65 28.16
C GLY A 79 -5.80 -2.17 27.83
N MET A 80 -6.25 -2.35 26.57
CA MET A 80 -7.58 -1.96 26.15
C MET A 80 -8.67 -2.79 26.84
N THR A 81 -9.81 -2.14 27.09
CA THR A 81 -11.02 -2.85 27.53
C THR A 81 -11.61 -3.69 26.39
N GLN A 82 -12.38 -4.75 26.70
CA GLN A 82 -12.95 -5.62 25.67
C GLN A 82 -13.82 -4.88 24.63
N ALA A 83 -14.57 -3.86 25.06
CA ALA A 83 -15.37 -3.03 24.17
C ALA A 83 -14.49 -2.24 23.18
N GLN A 84 -13.36 -1.72 23.64
CA GLN A 84 -12.39 -0.98 22.81
C GLN A 84 -11.66 -1.92 21.83
N LYS A 85 -11.31 -3.14 22.28
CA LYS A 85 -10.71 -4.18 21.45
C LYS A 85 -11.62 -4.57 20.30
N LEU A 86 -12.92 -4.76 20.56
CA LEU A 86 -13.93 -5.03 19.53
C LEU A 86 -14.05 -3.91 18.50
N SER A 87 -14.07 -2.65 18.95
CA SER A 87 -14.10 -1.49 18.07
C SER A 87 -12.86 -1.41 17.17
N CYS A 88 -11.67 -1.62 17.73
CA CYS A 88 -10.43 -1.64 16.96
C CYS A 88 -10.35 -2.84 15.99
N LEU A 89 -10.87 -4.02 16.38
CA LEU A 89 -11.00 -5.18 15.49
C LEU A 89 -11.96 -4.93 14.32
N ASN A 90 -13.05 -4.21 14.54
CA ASN A 90 -13.97 -3.83 13.46
C ASN A 90 -13.28 -2.93 12.43
N ILE A 91 -12.42 -2.01 12.86
CA ILE A 91 -11.62 -1.15 11.98
C ILE A 91 -10.61 -1.98 11.18
N CYS A 92 -9.92 -2.92 11.85
CA CYS A 92 -9.00 -3.85 11.19
C CYS A 92 -9.70 -4.71 10.14
N ARG A 93 -10.96 -5.13 10.40
CA ARG A 93 -11.77 -5.89 9.44
C ARG A 93 -12.23 -5.06 8.24
N GLN A 94 -12.51 -3.77 8.45
CA GLN A 94 -12.96 -2.87 7.39
C GLN A 94 -11.83 -2.46 6.44
N THR A 95 -10.58 -2.49 6.91
CA THR A 95 -9.43 -1.97 6.14
C THR A 95 -8.30 -3.00 6.13
N ASN A 96 -8.05 -3.59 4.94
CA ASN A 96 -6.96 -4.54 4.75
C ASN A 96 -5.59 -3.92 5.05
N GLY A 97 -4.72 -4.68 5.73
CA GLY A 97 -3.36 -4.25 6.08
C GLY A 97 -3.23 -3.57 7.44
N ILE A 98 -4.30 -3.57 8.26
CA ILE A 98 -4.26 -3.17 9.67
C ILE A 98 -4.44 -4.42 10.54
N TYR A 99 -3.55 -4.61 11.50
CA TYR A 99 -3.57 -5.75 12.41
C TYR A 99 -3.60 -5.27 13.85
N LEU A 100 -4.39 -5.92 14.70
CA LEU A 100 -4.37 -5.72 16.14
C LEU A 100 -3.64 -6.89 16.77
N ILE A 101 -2.59 -6.61 17.54
CA ILE A 101 -1.80 -7.61 18.26
C ILE A 101 -1.71 -7.25 19.73
N GLU A 102 -1.54 -8.26 20.58
CA GLU A 102 -1.26 -8.05 21.99
C GLU A 102 0.21 -7.68 22.20
N SER A 103 0.49 -6.90 23.24
CA SER A 103 1.86 -6.47 23.58
C SER A 103 2.86 -7.63 23.68
N GLU A 104 2.39 -8.81 24.07
CA GLU A 104 3.19 -10.02 24.21
C GLU A 104 3.59 -10.63 22.85
N GLN A 105 2.72 -10.50 21.85
CA GLN A 105 2.92 -11.02 20.48
C GLN A 105 3.88 -10.16 19.64
N ILE A 106 4.17 -8.92 20.06
CA ILE A 106 5.17 -8.07 19.39
C ILE A 106 6.54 -8.74 19.38
N LYS A 107 6.89 -9.43 20.48
CA LYS A 107 8.21 -10.07 20.61
C LYS A 107 8.41 -11.24 19.66
N GLU A 108 7.34 -11.80 19.10
CA GLU A 108 7.40 -12.86 18.09
C GLU A 108 7.47 -12.31 16.65
N LEU A 109 7.17 -11.02 16.47
CA LEU A 109 7.13 -10.34 15.18
C LEU A 109 8.47 -9.69 14.77
N PHE A 110 9.41 -9.55 15.71
CA PHE A 110 10.74 -8.95 15.52
C PHE A 110 11.83 -9.84 16.09
#